data_AF-A0A067PY18-F1
#
_entry.id   AF-A0A067PY18-F1
#
_cell.length_a   1.000
_cell.length_b   1.000
_cell.length_c   1.000
_cell.angle_alpha   90.00
_cell.angle_beta   90.00
_cell.angle_gamma   90.00
#
_symmetry.space_group_name_H-M   'P 1'
#
loop_
_entity.id
_entity.type
_entity.pdbx_description
1 polymer ?
#
loop_
_entity_poly.entity_id
_entity_poly.type
_entity_poly.pdbx_seq_one_letter_code
_entity_poly.pdbx_strand_id
1 'polypeptide(L)' 'MHRSHVPLTLPFELIDLVADLIDGHSDLLSLALTCRSLNKHLIPSVLDYHEIRAPFEARSLWNHLVKDTRLARRVR' A
#
# COMPACT_ATOMS: atom_id res chain seq x y z
N MET A 1 25.20 21.59 11.64
CA MET A 1 23.94 22.02 10.97
C MET A 1 22.94 20.86 11.02
N HIS A 2 22.15 20.76 12.10
CA HIS A 2 21.01 19.85 12.12
C HIS A 2 19.88 20.49 11.32
N ARG A 3 19.60 19.95 10.12
CA ARG A 3 18.37 20.27 9.41
C ARG A 3 17.23 19.68 10.22
N SER A 4 16.55 20.53 10.99
CA SER A 4 15.22 20.25 11.52
C SER A 4 14.28 20.15 10.32
N HIS A 5 14.25 18.99 9.68
CA HIS A 5 13.20 18.66 8.73
C HIS A 5 11.91 18.69 9.53
N VAL A 6 11.10 19.74 9.36
CA VAL A 6 9.69 19.69 9.71
C VAL A 6 9.18 18.45 9.00
N PRO A 7 8.78 17.38 9.71
CA PRO A 7 8.18 16.25 9.05
C PRO A 7 6.99 16.84 8.29
N LEU A 8 6.83 16.50 7.02
CA LEU A 8 5.57 16.74 6.36
C LEU A 8 4.52 16.06 7.25
N THR A 9 3.85 16.81 8.13
CA THR A 9 2.73 16.33 8.94
C THR A 9 1.53 16.25 8.03
N LEU A 10 1.69 15.49 6.94
CA LEU A 10 0.57 14.99 6.20
C LEU A 10 -0.06 13.88 7.05
N PRO A 11 -1.38 13.92 7.27
CA PRO A 11 -2.09 12.78 7.83
C PRO A 11 -1.81 11.53 7.01
N PHE A 12 -1.69 10.38 7.69
CA PHE A 12 -1.43 9.11 7.02
C PHE A 12 -2.53 8.74 6.03
N GLU A 13 -3.76 9.22 6.22
CA GLU A 13 -4.85 9.00 5.26
C GLU A 13 -4.57 9.65 3.90
N LEU A 14 -3.89 10.80 3.87
CA LEU A 14 -3.51 11.44 2.61
C LEU A 14 -2.36 10.68 1.91
N ILE A 15 -1.45 10.09 2.69
CA ILE A 15 -0.39 9.24 2.15
C ILE A 15 -0.99 7.95 1.56
N ASP A 16 -1.97 7.35 2.24
CA ASP A 16 -2.72 6.19 1.74
C ASP A 16 -3.43 6.53 0.41
N LEU A 17 -4.06 7.70 0.31
CA LEU A 17 -4.71 8.14 -0.94
C LEU A 17 -3.71 8.29 -2.10
N VAL A 18 -2.51 8.81 -1.83
CA VAL A 18 -1.46 8.91 -2.85
C VAL A 18 -0.95 7.52 -3.24
N ALA A 19 -0.73 6.65 -2.26
CA ALA A 19 -0.31 5.27 -2.50
C ALA A 19 -1.35 4.47 -3.31
N ASP A 20 -2.64 4.66 -3.02
CA ASP A 20 -3.76 4.05 -3.74
C ASP A 20 -3.82 4.49 -5.22
N LEU A 21 -3.16 5.58 -5.62
CA LEU A 21 -3.04 6.03 -7.02
C LEU A 21 -1.86 5.42 -7.78
N ILE A 22 -0.95 4.70 -7.11
CA ILE A 22 0.24 4.11 -7.70
C ILE A 22 -0.05 2.66 -8.10
N ASP A 23 -0.11 2.40 -9.41
CA ASP A 23 -0.35 1.08 -9.98
C ASP A 23 0.81 0.09 -9.80
N GLY A 24 2.04 0.57 -9.91
CA GLY A 24 3.22 -0.29 -9.94
C GLY A 24 3.70 -0.67 -8.55
N HIS A 25 3.78 -1.97 -8.25
CA HIS A 25 4.42 -2.45 -7.02
C HIS A 25 5.85 -1.89 -6.86
N SER A 26 6.62 -1.80 -7.95
CA SER A 26 7.97 -1.22 -7.95
C SER A 26 7.98 0.27 -7.59
N ASP A 27 7.00 1.02 -8.08
CA ASP A 27 6.90 2.47 -7.82
C ASP A 27 6.44 2.74 -6.39
N LEU A 28 5.50 1.93 -5.90
CA LEU A 28 5.04 1.98 -4.51
C LEU A 28 6.17 1.60 -3.54
N LEU A 29 6.97 0.58 -3.88
CA LEU A 29 8.16 0.23 -3.11
C LEU A 29 9.19 1.36 -3.12
N SER A 30 9.42 1.98 -4.28
CA SER A 30 10.32 3.13 -4.39
C SER A 30 9.87 4.29 -3.49
N LEU A 31 8.56 4.58 -3.44
CA LEU A 31 7.98 5.57 -2.51
C LEU A 31 8.24 5.19 -1.05
N ALA A 32 7.97 3.95 -0.67
CA ALA A 32 8.17 3.46 0.68
C ALA A 32 9.64 3.55 1.13
N LEU A 33 10.59 3.41 0.21
CA LEU A 33 12.03 3.45 0.49
C LEU A 33 12.62 4.86 0.57
N THR A 34 11.86 5.92 0.23
CA THR A 34 12.37 7.30 0.27
C THR A 34 12.72 7.79 1.69
N CYS A 35 11.98 7.33 2.72
CA CYS A 35 12.25 7.71 4.11
C CYS A 35 11.74 6.68 5.13
N ARG A 36 12.28 6.74 6.35
CA ARG A 36 11.90 5.85 7.46
C ARG A 36 10.41 5.94 7.85
N SER A 37 9.78 7.09 7.69
CA SER A 37 8.36 7.27 8.04
C SER A 37 7.46 6.53 7.04
N LEU A 38 7.72 6.69 5.74
CA LEU A 38 6.98 6.01 4.68
C LEU A 38 7.25 4.51 4.69
N ASN A 39 8.50 4.10 4.95
CA ASN A 39 8.85 2.69 5.07
C ASN A 39 8.03 1.99 6.17
N LYS A 40 7.93 2.60 7.36
CA LYS A 40 7.15 2.05 8.47
C LYS A 40 5.64 2.09 8.25
N HIS A 41 5.15 3.01 7.42
CA HIS A 41 3.72 3.19 7.17
C HIS A 41 3.19 2.31 6.03
N LEU A 42 3.95 2.21 4.94
CA LEU A 42 3.54 1.51 3.71
C LEU A 42 3.91 0.01 3.71
N ILE A 43 4.92 -0.40 4.48
CA ILE A 43 5.37 -1.80 4.57
C ILE A 43 5.01 -2.36 5.95
N PRO A 44 4.35 -3.54 6.04
CA PRO A 44 3.89 -4.42 4.95
C PRO A 44 2.48 -4.09 4.41
N SER A 45 1.75 -3.24 5.11
CA SER A 45 0.29 -3.04 5.00
C SER A 45 -0.22 -2.67 3.60
N VAL A 46 0.52 -1.84 2.86
CA VAL A 46 0.11 -1.38 1.52
C VAL A 46 0.80 -2.19 0.44
N LEU A 47 2.06 -2.58 0.66
CA LEU A 47 2.83 -3.36 -0.31
C LEU A 47 2.31 -4.79 -0.49
N ASP A 48 2.05 -5.52 0.61
CA ASP A 48 1.73 -6.95 0.56
C ASP A 48 0.30 -7.23 0.05
N TYR A 49 -0.59 -6.24 0.17
CA TYR A 49 -2.00 -6.36 -0.25
C TYR A 49 -2.26 -5.77 -1.65
N HIS A 50 -1.23 -5.20 -2.29
CA HIS A 50 -1.39 -4.62 -3.63
C HIS A 50 -1.49 -5.68 -4.72
N GLU A 51 -0.78 -6.81 -4.57
CA GLU A 51 -0.78 -7.91 -5.53
C GLU A 51 -1.09 -9.22 -4.81
N ILE A 52 -2.22 -9.85 -5.12
CA ILE A 52 -2.58 -11.15 -4.57
C ILE A 52 -2.20 -12.26 -5.54
N ARG A 53 -1.24 -13.09 -5.15
CA ARG A 53 -0.86 -14.30 -5.89
C ARG A 53 -1.46 -15.52 -5.22
N ALA A 54 -2.41 -16.16 -5.91
CA ALA A 54 -3.04 -17.39 -5.43
C ALA A 54 -3.40 -18.32 -6.60
N PRO A 55 -3.48 -19.65 -6.35
CA PRO A 55 -3.97 -20.59 -7.35
C PRO A 55 -5.39 -20.24 -7.82
N PHE A 56 -5.70 -20.52 -9.09
CA PHE A 56 -7.03 -20.28 -9.65
C PHE A 56 -8.13 -21.06 -8.89
N GLU A 57 -7.76 -22.23 -8.35
CA GLU A 57 -8.64 -23.13 -7.60
C GLU A 57 -9.02 -22.60 -6.22
N ALA A 58 -8.36 -21.52 -5.74
CA ALA A 58 -8.63 -20.86 -4.47
C ALA A 58 -9.96 -20.08 -4.50
N ARG A 59 -11.05 -20.75 -4.87
CA ARG A 59 -12.41 -20.18 -5.00
C ARG A 59 -12.86 -19.47 -3.74
N SER A 60 -12.47 -19.95 -2.56
CA SER A 60 -12.78 -19.29 -1.28
C SER A 60 -12.18 -17.88 -1.20
N LEU A 61 -10.93 -17.70 -1.64
CA LEU A 61 -10.25 -16.40 -1.69
C LEU A 61 -10.94 -15.46 -2.69
N TRP A 62 -11.16 -15.92 -3.92
CA TRP A 62 -11.80 -15.12 -4.95
C TRP A 62 -13.24 -14.73 -4.55
N ASN A 63 -14.01 -15.67 -4.00
CA ASN A 63 -15.35 -15.38 -3.48
C ASN A 63 -15.32 -14.38 -2.30
N HIS A 64 -14.28 -14.43 -1.46
CA HIS A 64 -14.12 -13.49 -0.37
C HIS A 64 -13.84 -12.07 -0.87
N LEU A 65 -12.97 -11.93 -1.89
CA LEU A 65 -12.69 -10.65 -2.54
C LEU A 65 -13.91 -10.07 -3.26
N VAL A 66 -14.72 -10.92 -3.90
CA VAL A 66 -15.98 -10.50 -4.54
C VAL A 66 -17.01 -10.04 -3.49
N LYS A 67 -17.07 -10.73 -2.34
CA LYS A 67 -18.03 -10.42 -1.27
C LYS A 67 -17.66 -9.16 -0.49
N ASP A 68 -16.38 -8.86 -0.33
CA ASP A 68 -15.90 -7.65 0.35
C ASP A 68 -15.05 -6.79 -0.58
N THR A 69 -15.71 -5.83 -1.21
CA THR A 69 -15.10 -4.89 -2.16
C THR A 69 -14.02 -4.01 -1.51
N ARG A 70 -14.00 -3.88 -0.18
CA ARG A 70 -12.98 -3.10 0.52
C ARG A 70 -11.63 -3.80 0.51
N LEU A 71 -11.63 -5.14 0.53
CA LEU A 71 -10.43 -5.96 0.41
C LEU A 71 -9.91 -5.92 -1.03
N ALA A 72 -10.81 -5.96 -2.02
CA ALA A 72 -10.45 -5.88 -3.43
C ALA A 72 -9.97 -4.48 -3.86
N ARG A 73 -10.39 -3.41 -3.17
CA ARG A 73 -10.08 -2.01 -3.55
C ARG A 73 -8.59 -1.71 -3.64
N ARG A 74 -7.77 -2.43 -2.87
CA ARG A 74 -6.31 -2.23 -2.82
C ARG A 74 -5.54 -3.23 -3.68
N VAL A 75 -6.23 -4.20 -4.30
CA VAL A 75 -5.63 -5.22 -5.16
C VAL A 75 -5.68 -4.72 -6.60
N ARG A 76 -4.53 -4.67 -7.28
CA ARG A 76 -4.43 -4.37 -8.72
C ARG A 76 -3.81 -5.54 -9.49
#